data_AF-A0A0B1Y8A7-F1
#
_entry.id   AF-A0A0B1Y8A7-F1
#
_cell.length_a   1.000
_cell.length_b   1.000
_cell.length_c   1.000
_cell.angle_alpha   90.00
_cell.angle_beta   90.00
_cell.angle_gamma   90.00
#
_symmetry.space_group_name_H-M   'P 1'
#
loop_
_entity.id
_entity.type
_entity.pdbx_description
1 polymer ?
#
loop_
_entity_poly.entity_id
_entity_poly.type
_entity_poly.pdbx_seq_one_letter_code
_entity_poly.pdbx_strand_id
1 'polypeptide(L)' 'MDDLKEATKRRASFAQTMKAVFWSFFGVRKGRDHDRDMAQLNPVHVIIAGLLATALFIFVLLMIVRAVVS' A
#
# COMPACT_ATOMS: atom_id res chain seq x y z
N MET A 1 -12.64 29.30 -16.55
CA MET A 1 -11.30 29.76 -16.10
C MET A 1 -11.16 29.69 -14.57
N ASP A 2 -12.27 29.70 -13.83
CA ASP A 2 -12.29 29.58 -12.36
C ASP A 2 -12.09 28.14 -11.84
N ASP A 3 -12.42 27.10 -12.63
CA ASP A 3 -12.25 25.69 -12.26
C ASP A 3 -10.77 25.29 -12.06
N LEU A 4 -9.85 25.91 -12.81
CA LEU A 4 -8.41 25.68 -12.69
C LEU A 4 -7.84 26.27 -11.39
N LYS A 5 -8.42 27.39 -10.93
CA LYS A 5 -8.06 28.03 -9.65
C LYS A 5 -8.57 27.22 -8.45
N GLU A 6 -9.72 26.57 -8.58
CA GLU A 6 -10.25 25.70 -7.52
C GLU A 6 -9.45 24.40 -7.38
N ALA A 7 -9.00 23.82 -8.50
CA ALA A 7 -8.13 22.65 -8.52
C ALA A 7 -6.79 22.88 -7.82
N THR A 8 -6.23 24.10 -7.89
CA THR A 8 -4.99 24.46 -7.18
C THR A 8 -5.20 24.76 -5.69
N LYS A 9 -6.44 25.08 -5.28
CA LYS A 9 -6.78 25.41 -3.89
C LYS A 9 -7.08 24.17 -3.05
N ARG A 10 -7.48 23.06 -3.68
CA ARG A 10 -7.49 21.74 -3.05
C ARG A 10 -6.06 21.25 -2.89
N ARG A 11 -5.34 21.81 -1.90
CA ARG A 11 -4.18 21.14 -1.33
C ARG A 11 -4.65 19.73 -0.98
N ALA A 12 -4.22 18.73 -1.73
CA ALA A 12 -4.22 17.36 -1.22
C ALA A 12 -3.59 17.47 0.17
N SER A 13 -4.41 17.27 1.20
CA SER A 13 -3.98 17.57 2.57
C SER A 13 -2.72 16.74 2.83
N PHE A 14 -1.74 17.29 3.55
CA PHE A 14 -0.56 16.51 3.96
C PHE A 14 -0.98 15.20 4.65
N ALA A 15 -2.11 15.21 5.36
CA ALA A 15 -2.72 14.02 5.95
C ALA A 15 -3.24 13.02 4.89
N GLN A 16 -3.71 13.49 3.74
CA GLN A 16 -4.12 12.63 2.62
C GLN A 16 -2.92 12.00 1.91
N THR A 17 -1.82 12.75 1.75
CA THR A 17 -0.55 12.23 1.25
C THR A 17 0.02 11.19 2.21
N MET A 18 0.02 11.47 3.51
CA MET A 18 0.44 10.52 4.54
C MET A 18 -0.43 9.26 4.50
N LYS A 19 -1.76 9.41 4.48
CA LYS A 19 -2.71 8.30 4.37
C LYS A 19 -2.50 7.47 3.09
N ALA A 20 -2.15 8.10 1.98
CA ALA A 20 -1.80 7.42 0.74
C ALA A 20 -0.48 6.63 0.86
N VAL A 21 0.54 7.19 1.51
CA VAL A 21 1.81 6.50 1.78
C VAL A 21 1.59 5.30 2.70
N PHE A 22 0.79 5.45 3.76
CA PHE A 22 0.39 4.33 4.62
C PHE A 22 -0.36 3.23 3.85
N TRP A 23 -1.25 3.59 2.92
CA TRP A 23 -1.92 2.63 2.05
C TRP A 23 -0.98 1.92 1.07
N SER A 24 0.10 2.58 0.64
CA SER A 24 1.15 2.01 -0.20
C SER A 24 2.07 1.04 0.57
N PHE A 25 2.36 1.31 1.85
CA PHE A 25 3.10 0.38 2.70
C PHE A 25 2.28 -0.86 3.08
N PHE A 26 0.97 -0.70 3.23
CA PHE A 26 0.07 -1.80 3.60
C PHE A 26 -0.30 -2.69 2.39
N GLY A 27 -0.07 -2.23 1.16
CA GLY A 27 -0.26 -3.05 -0.05
C GLY A 27 -1.72 -3.26 -0.50
N VAL A 28 -2.68 -2.50 0.03
CA VAL A 28 -4.12 -2.71 -0.24
C VAL A 28 -4.63 -1.99 -1.49
N ARG A 29 -3.77 -1.47 -2.37
CA ARG A 29 -4.23 -1.05 -3.72
C ARG A 29 -4.24 -2.20 -4.72
N LYS A 30 -4.74 -3.37 -4.31
CA LYS A 30 -5.07 -4.50 -5.19
C LYS A 30 -6.47 -4.27 -5.77
N GLY A 31 -6.60 -3.31 -6.68
CA GLY A 31 -7.94 -2.89 -7.12
C GLY A 31 -8.03 -2.30 -8.51
N ARG A 32 -7.12 -2.62 -9.46
CA ARG A 32 -7.26 -2.05 -10.81
C ARG A 32 -6.91 -2.91 -12.02
N ASP A 33 -6.41 -4.14 -11.87
CA ASP A 33 -6.20 -5.03 -13.02
C ASP A 33 -6.71 -6.46 -12.73
N HIS A 34 -7.88 -6.55 -12.11
CA HIS A 34 -8.50 -7.82 -11.72
C HIS A 34 -9.22 -8.52 -12.90
N ASP A 35 -9.72 -7.80 -13.92
CA ASP A 35 -10.70 -8.45 -14.81
C ASP A 35 -10.13 -9.12 -16.07
N ARG A 36 -8.84 -8.95 -16.39
CA ARG A 36 -8.27 -9.52 -17.62
C ARG A 36 -7.35 -10.72 -17.42
N ASP A 37 -6.66 -10.82 -16.28
CA ASP A 37 -5.64 -11.86 -16.04
C ASP A 37 -6.02 -12.88 -14.94
N MET A 38 -7.13 -12.66 -14.21
CA MET A 38 -7.66 -13.58 -13.18
C MET A 38 -8.13 -14.94 -13.74
N ALA A 39 -8.30 -15.06 -15.06
CA ALA A 39 -8.70 -16.31 -15.70
C ALA A 39 -7.53 -17.31 -15.89
N GLN A 40 -6.27 -16.86 -15.81
CA GLN A 40 -5.11 -17.74 -16.03
C GLN A 40 -4.14 -17.87 -14.85
N LEU A 41 -4.08 -16.92 -13.91
CA LEU A 41 -3.24 -17.05 -12.70
C LEU A 41 -4.08 -17.25 -11.43
N ASN A 42 -3.89 -18.41 -10.79
CA ASN A 42 -4.62 -18.81 -9.59
C ASN A 42 -4.53 -17.75 -8.47
N PRO A 43 -5.65 -17.14 -8.04
CA PRO A 43 -5.68 -16.03 -7.06
C PRO A 43 -5.08 -16.40 -5.70
N VAL A 44 -4.97 -17.70 -5.43
CA VAL A 44 -4.31 -18.31 -4.28
C VAL A 44 -2.85 -17.85 -4.15
N HIS A 45 -2.08 -17.78 -5.25
CA HIS A 45 -0.67 -17.40 -5.18
C HIS A 45 -0.47 -15.96 -4.71
N VAL A 46 -1.37 -15.06 -5.12
CA VAL A 46 -1.29 -13.65 -4.71
C VAL A 46 -1.61 -13.49 -3.22
N ILE A 47 -2.51 -14.32 -2.69
CA ILE A 47 -2.84 -14.34 -1.25
C ILE A 47 -1.64 -14.84 -0.45
N ILE A 48 -1.02 -15.94 -0.89
CA ILE A 48 0.17 -16.51 -0.24
C ILE A 48 1.34 -15.51 -0.28
N ALA A 49 1.60 -14.89 -1.44
CA ALA A 49 2.66 -13.90 -1.58
C ALA A 49 2.45 -12.67 -0.68
N GLY A 50 1.20 -12.19 -0.57
CA GLY A 50 0.85 -11.09 0.34
C GLY A 50 1.10 -11.47 1.81
N LEU A 51 0.67 -12.66 2.22
CA LEU A 51 0.88 -13.13 3.60
C LEU A 51 2.36 -13.31 3.94
N LEU A 52 3.17 -13.86 3.03
CA LEU A 52 4.60 -13.99 3.22
C LEU A 52 5.30 -12.63 3.33
N ALA A 53 4.93 -11.68 2.48
CA ALA A 53 5.49 -10.32 2.52
C ALA A 53 5.15 -9.61 3.84
N THR A 54 3.91 -9.74 4.33
CA THR A 54 3.51 -9.19 5.63
C THR A 54 4.26 -9.84 6.78
N ALA A 55 4.39 -11.17 6.79
CA ALA A 55 5.12 -11.89 7.82
C ALA A 55 6.61 -11.47 7.87
N LEU A 56 7.24 -11.35 6.69
CA LEU A 56 8.62 -10.88 6.57
C LEU A 56 8.78 -9.45 7.10
N PHE A 57 7.86 -8.55 6.76
CA PHE A 57 7.90 -7.16 7.21
C PHE A 57 7.86 -7.04 8.75
N ILE A 58 6.95 -7.81 9.38
CA ILE A 58 6.85 -7.86 10.85
C ILE A 58 8.15 -8.41 11.45
N PHE A 59 8.70 -9.48 10.87
CA PHE A 59 9.94 -10.07 11.33
C PHE A 59 11.09 -9.06 11.33
N VAL A 60 11.26 -8.31 10.23
CA VAL A 60 12.27 -7.26 10.11
C VAL A 60 12.08 -6.18 11.17
N LEU A 61 10.86 -5.72 11.40
CA LEU A 61 10.58 -4.70 12.42
C LEU A 61 10.95 -5.18 13.83
N LEU A 62 10.61 -6.42 14.18
CA LEU A 62 10.98 -7.01 15.46
C LEU A 62 12.49 -7.15 15.63
N MET A 63 13.20 -7.48 14.54
CA MET A 63 14.67 -7.57 14.54
C MET A 63 15.30 -6.21 14.84
N ILE A 64 14.81 -5.15 14.20
CA ILE A 64 15.27 -3.77 14.45
C ILE A 64 15.00 -3.37 15.90
N VAL A 65 13.78 -3.59 16.39
CA VAL A 65 13.42 -3.24 17.78
C VAL A 65 14.33 -3.95 18.78
N ARG A 66 14.59 -5.24 18.58
CA ARG A 66 15.52 -5.97 19.45
C ARG A 66 16.94 -5.44 19.36
N ALA A 67 17.42 -5.09 18.17
CA ALA A 67 18.76 -4.53 18.00
C ALA A 67 18.94 -3.15 18.66
N VAL A 68 17.85 -2.39 18.83
CA VAL A 68 17.90 -1.06 19.47
C VAL A 68 17.72 -1.15 21.00
N VAL A 69 16.93 -2.11 21.48
CA VAL A 69 16.65 -2.28 22.91
C VAL A 69 17.73 -3.12 23.61
N SER A 70 18.38 -4.02 22.88
CA SER A 70 19.48 -4.85 23.38
C SER A 70 20.83 -4.15 23.27
#